data_AF-A0AAN7Q243-F1
#
_entry.id   AF-A0AAN7Q243-F1
#
_cell.length_a   1.000
_cell.length_b   1.000
_cell.length_c   1.000
_cell.angle_alpha   90.00
_cell.angle_beta   90.00
_cell.angle_gamma   90.00
#
_symmetry.space_group_name_H-M   'P 1'
#
loop_
_entity.id
_entity.type
_entity.pdbx_description
1 polymer ?
#
loop_
_entity_poly.entity_id
_entity_poly.type
_entity_poly.pdbx_seq_one_letter_code
_entity_poly.pdbx_strand_id
1 'polypeptide(L)'
;MMFYFVFALVILGGAFAKTTYSYGEHYHDYIGKRDETQRISNSDELHAEFWQKNAKETIKERLDIHRNKNTAKNVILFLGDGMSITTLAAARTHLGQRNNKTGEETFLSFEKFPFTGLSKTYCVDRQVADSACSSTAYLGGVKANEGTAGVTASVKLSDCVAMNNPVNHVNSVAFLSQLAGKRTGIVTTTRVTHASPSGAYAHTANRYWESDADIDLEGKDPKQCMDIAQQLIYGKTGQKLNVIFGGGRYKSLPKDVIDEDNNPGIRNDSRNLIKEWKFLEMSNDSFNDVTNHDDKDYNLSDIENGADIQTKLIHLKQLIWNKNATTNIVWTTNRQNLLFQGQTRLEE
;
A
#
# COMPACT_ATOMS: atom_id res chain seq x y z
N MET A 1 14.18 27.79 10.04
CA MET A 1 14.65 26.79 9.05
C MET A 1 13.83 25.52 9.28
N MET A 2 12.70 25.39 8.57
CA MET A 2 11.68 24.37 8.84
C MET A 2 11.88 23.21 7.86
N PHE A 3 12.47 22.11 8.33
CA PHE A 3 12.65 20.91 7.53
C PHE A 3 11.37 20.07 7.64
N TYR A 4 10.76 19.76 6.50
CA TYR A 4 9.54 18.94 6.42
C TYR A 4 9.90 17.45 6.40
N PHE A 5 9.16 16.62 7.15
CA PHE A 5 9.45 15.20 7.37
C PHE A 5 8.28 14.32 6.94
N VAL A 6 8.53 13.23 6.21
CA VAL A 6 7.51 12.41 5.54
C VAL A 6 7.44 11.01 6.13
N PHE A 7 6.23 10.57 6.48
CA PHE A 7 5.86 9.15 6.65
C PHE A 7 5.10 8.68 5.42
N ALA A 8 5.51 7.57 4.80
CA ALA A 8 4.83 6.99 3.63
C ALA A 8 4.57 5.49 3.86
N LEU A 9 3.31 5.07 3.68
CA LEU A 9 2.86 3.68 3.72
C LEU A 9 2.61 3.22 2.27
N VAL A 10 3.24 2.13 1.81
CA VAL A 10 3.04 1.58 0.45
C VAL A 10 2.38 0.20 0.55
N ILE A 11 1.19 0.02 -0.04
CA ILE A 11 0.42 -1.25 0.05
C ILE A 11 0.21 -1.91 -1.33
N LEU A 12 0.42 -3.23 -1.41
CA LEU A 12 0.31 -4.05 -2.64
C LEU A 12 -0.81 -5.08 -2.55
N GLY A 13 -1.82 -5.07 -3.44
CA GLY A 13 -2.85 -6.12 -3.53
C GLY A 13 -2.53 -7.25 -4.51
N GLY A 14 -2.73 -8.51 -4.10
CA GLY A 14 -2.59 -9.71 -4.95
C GLY A 14 -3.93 -10.21 -5.53
N ALA A 15 -3.90 -10.69 -6.78
CA ALA A 15 -5.04 -11.34 -7.44
C ALA A 15 -4.99 -12.87 -7.21
N PHE A 16 -6.09 -13.45 -6.74
CA PHE A 16 -6.21 -14.90 -6.53
C PHE A 16 -6.68 -15.60 -7.80
N ALA A 17 -5.93 -16.62 -8.24
CA ALA A 17 -6.41 -17.62 -9.19
C ALA A 17 -6.97 -18.83 -8.41
N LYS A 18 -8.15 -19.32 -8.81
CA LYS A 18 -8.75 -20.56 -8.29
C LYS A 18 -7.98 -21.76 -8.82
N THR A 19 -7.69 -22.74 -7.94
CA THR A 19 -7.25 -24.07 -8.36
C THR A 19 -8.07 -25.12 -7.62
N THR A 20 -8.62 -26.07 -8.37
CA THR A 20 -9.30 -27.26 -7.85
C THR A 20 -8.28 -28.33 -7.45
N TYR A 21 -8.47 -28.92 -6.28
CA TYR A 21 -7.60 -29.95 -5.70
C TYR A 21 -8.05 -31.35 -6.11
N SER A 22 -7.12 -32.21 -6.51
CA SER A 22 -7.32 -33.67 -6.65
C SER A 22 -6.29 -34.38 -5.77
N TYR A 23 -6.76 -35.34 -4.98
CA TYR A 23 -5.97 -36.06 -3.98
C TYR A 23 -5.24 -37.24 -4.67
N GLY A 24 -3.92 -37.23 -4.65
CA GLY A 24 -3.08 -38.33 -5.13
C GLY A 24 -1.62 -38.10 -4.78
N GLU A 25 -1.01 -39.03 -4.07
CA GLU A 25 0.43 -39.07 -3.78
C GLU A 25 1.21 -39.40 -5.06
N HIS A 26 1.33 -38.42 -5.96
CA HIS A 26 2.22 -38.47 -7.11
C HIS A 26 2.95 -37.13 -7.19
N TYR A 27 4.28 -37.18 -6.96
CA TYR A 27 5.17 -36.09 -7.38
C TYR A 27 4.88 -35.78 -8.83
N HIS A 28 4.61 -34.51 -9.13
CA HIS A 28 4.25 -33.99 -10.46
C HIS A 28 4.78 -34.84 -11.61
N ASP A 29 3.87 -35.41 -12.39
CA ASP A 29 4.21 -36.06 -13.65
C ASP A 29 4.95 -35.02 -14.51
N TYR A 30 6.17 -35.37 -14.91
CA TYR A 30 7.05 -34.51 -15.70
C TYR A 30 6.41 -34.27 -17.07
N ILE A 31 5.67 -33.16 -17.21
CA ILE A 31 5.15 -32.72 -18.50
C ILE A 31 6.33 -32.16 -19.31
N GLY A 32 6.86 -33.00 -20.20
CA GLY A 32 7.81 -32.62 -21.25
C GLY A 32 9.11 -33.41 -21.21
N LYS A 33 9.51 -33.98 -22.36
CA LYS A 33 10.89 -34.46 -22.58
C LYS A 33 11.86 -33.36 -22.13
N ARG A 34 12.74 -33.66 -21.18
CA ARG A 34 13.81 -32.74 -20.74
C ARG A 34 14.69 -32.43 -21.94
N ASP A 35 14.55 -31.24 -22.49
CA ASP A 35 15.60 -30.66 -23.33
C ASP A 35 16.72 -30.20 -22.39
N GLU A 36 17.78 -31.00 -22.27
CA GLU A 36 18.91 -30.76 -21.37
C GLU A 36 19.81 -29.62 -21.88
N THR A 37 19.57 -29.09 -23.09
CA THR A 37 20.48 -28.19 -23.79
C THR A 37 20.39 -26.71 -23.39
N GLN A 38 19.47 -26.33 -22.49
CA GLN A 38 19.33 -24.94 -22.01
C GLN A 38 19.11 -24.79 -20.50
N ARG A 39 19.78 -25.62 -19.68
CA ARG A 39 19.83 -25.30 -18.24
C ARG A 39 20.85 -24.19 -18.01
N ILE A 40 20.36 -22.96 -17.84
CA ILE A 40 21.13 -21.91 -17.17
C ILE A 40 21.53 -22.51 -15.81
N SER A 41 22.82 -22.73 -15.62
CA SER A 41 23.37 -23.29 -14.38
C SER A 41 24.64 -22.54 -14.05
N ASN A 42 24.82 -22.23 -12.77
CA ASN A 42 26.03 -21.61 -12.27
C ASN A 42 27.06 -22.70 -11.97
N SER A 43 28.10 -22.82 -12.81
CA SER A 43 29.13 -23.85 -12.63
C SER A 43 29.88 -23.72 -11.31
N ASP A 44 29.95 -22.52 -10.73
CA ASP A 44 30.65 -22.28 -9.46
C ASP A 44 29.98 -23.03 -8.29
N GLU A 45 28.66 -23.24 -8.36
CA GLU A 45 27.89 -23.95 -7.33
C GLU A 45 28.23 -25.44 -7.23
N LEU A 46 28.92 -26.00 -8.23
CA LEU A 46 29.43 -27.37 -8.21
C LEU A 46 30.61 -27.55 -7.21
N HIS A 47 31.23 -26.45 -6.80
CA HIS A 47 32.45 -26.45 -5.99
C HIS A 47 32.18 -26.06 -4.54
N ALA A 48 32.73 -26.81 -3.58
CA ALA A 48 32.53 -26.55 -2.15
C ALA A 48 33.09 -25.19 -1.73
N GLU A 49 34.15 -24.73 -2.39
CA GLU A 49 34.82 -23.45 -2.17
C GLU A 49 33.85 -22.27 -2.36
N PHE A 50 32.94 -22.34 -3.32
CA PHE A 50 31.93 -21.32 -3.58
C PHE A 50 31.03 -21.11 -2.35
N TRP A 51 30.47 -22.21 -1.82
CA TRP A 51 29.60 -22.18 -0.66
C TRP A 51 30.32 -21.73 0.61
N GLN A 52 31.56 -22.19 0.82
CA GLN A 52 32.38 -21.77 1.95
C GLN A 52 32.72 -20.27 1.88
N LYS A 53 33.02 -19.75 0.69
CA LYS A 53 33.28 -18.33 0.47
C LYS A 53 32.04 -17.50 0.78
N ASN A 54 30.87 -17.87 0.24
CA ASN A 54 29.60 -17.20 0.50
C ASN A 54 29.27 -17.17 2.01
N ALA A 55 29.46 -18.29 2.70
CA ALA A 55 29.26 -18.36 4.15
C ALA A 55 30.21 -17.43 4.93
N LYS A 56 31.50 -17.39 4.58
CA LYS A 56 32.49 -16.50 5.22
C LYS A 56 32.14 -15.03 4.99
N GLU A 57 31.75 -14.66 3.78
CA GLU A 57 31.30 -13.31 3.43
C GLU A 57 30.06 -12.92 4.22
N THR A 58 29.04 -13.79 4.27
CA THR A 58 27.82 -13.58 5.05
C THR A 58 28.13 -13.38 6.54
N ILE A 59 29.00 -14.20 7.13
CA ILE A 59 29.39 -14.05 8.55
C ILE A 59 30.09 -12.70 8.77
N LYS A 60 31.00 -12.32 7.88
CA LYS A 60 31.71 -11.03 7.96
C LYS A 60 30.72 -9.86 7.90
N GLU A 61 29.82 -9.87 6.92
CA GLU A 61 28.76 -8.86 6.80
C GLU A 61 27.91 -8.76 8.07
N ARG A 62 27.57 -9.91 8.67
CA ARG A 62 26.77 -9.95 9.92
C ARG A 62 27.53 -9.40 11.13
N LEU A 63 28.82 -9.66 11.24
CA LEU A 63 29.68 -9.12 12.30
C LEU A 63 29.85 -7.61 12.16
N ASP A 64 29.81 -7.09 10.94
CA ASP A 64 29.91 -5.66 10.64
C ASP A 64 28.59 -4.90 10.87
N ILE A 65 27.46 -5.56 11.18
CA ILE A 65 26.19 -4.87 11.45
C ILE A 65 26.25 -4.12 12.79
N HIS A 66 26.17 -2.79 12.73
CA HIS A 66 26.11 -1.92 13.90
C HIS A 66 24.66 -1.49 14.16
N ARG A 67 24.19 -1.65 15.40
CA ARG A 67 22.83 -1.21 15.78
C ARG A 67 22.76 0.32 15.72
N ASN A 68 21.89 0.84 14.85
CA ASN A 68 21.55 2.25 14.87
C ASN A 68 20.69 2.56 16.11
N LYS A 69 21.25 3.35 17.04
CA LYS A 69 20.58 3.76 18.29
C LYS A 69 19.96 5.17 18.19
N ASN A 70 20.07 5.83 17.04
CA ASN A 70 19.50 7.15 16.83
C ASN A 70 17.98 7.08 16.71
N THR A 71 17.29 8.16 17.09
CA THR A 71 15.84 8.27 16.90
C THR A 71 15.50 8.36 15.41
N ALA A 72 14.58 7.52 14.95
CA ALA A 72 14.11 7.55 13.57
C ALA A 72 13.39 8.87 13.26
N LYS A 73 13.94 9.62 12.29
CA LYS A 73 13.36 10.88 11.80
C LYS A 73 12.10 10.62 10.97
N ASN A 74 12.19 9.63 10.09
CA ASN A 74 11.16 9.18 9.15
C ASN A 74 10.90 7.69 9.36
N VAL A 75 9.67 7.25 9.13
CA VAL A 75 9.31 5.83 9.09
C VAL A 75 8.61 5.58 7.76
N ILE A 76 9.02 4.54 7.05
CA ILE A 76 8.41 4.09 5.81
C ILE A 76 8.04 2.63 6.01
N LEU A 77 6.78 2.30 5.80
CA LEU A 77 6.28 0.94 5.91
C LEU A 77 5.85 0.44 4.52
N PHE A 78 6.51 -0.61 4.05
CA PHE A 78 6.09 -1.35 2.87
C PHE A 78 5.28 -2.56 3.31
N LEU A 79 4.06 -2.68 2.80
CA LEU A 79 3.14 -3.77 3.12
C LEU A 79 2.77 -4.53 1.84
N GLY A 80 3.22 -5.78 1.76
CA GLY A 80 2.72 -6.73 0.77
C GLY A 80 1.43 -7.39 1.27
N ASP A 81 0.26 -6.95 0.80
CA ASP A 81 -1.03 -7.56 1.17
C ASP A 81 -1.10 -8.99 0.60
N GLY A 82 -1.26 -9.97 1.49
CA GLY A 82 -1.22 -11.39 1.13
C GLY A 82 0.17 -11.95 0.78
N MET A 83 1.25 -11.22 1.03
CA MET A 83 2.62 -11.65 0.68
C MET A 83 3.16 -12.65 1.72
N SER A 84 2.83 -13.93 1.53
CA SER A 84 3.30 -15.03 2.37
C SER A 84 4.78 -15.39 2.10
N ILE A 85 5.39 -16.20 2.97
CA ILE A 85 6.76 -16.70 2.76
C ILE A 85 6.89 -17.48 1.45
N THR A 86 5.87 -18.25 1.06
CA THR A 86 5.89 -18.97 -0.22
C THR A 86 5.76 -18.02 -1.41
N THR A 87 4.99 -16.94 -1.27
CA THR A 87 4.93 -15.83 -2.24
C THR A 87 6.31 -15.19 -2.44
N LEU A 88 7.08 -15.01 -1.37
CA LEU A 88 8.46 -14.48 -1.45
C LEU A 88 9.37 -15.40 -2.25
N ALA A 89 9.36 -16.70 -1.96
CA ALA A 89 10.17 -17.68 -2.69
C ALA A 89 9.83 -17.69 -4.19
N ALA A 90 8.54 -17.72 -4.53
CA ALA A 90 8.10 -17.67 -5.93
C ALA A 90 8.51 -16.37 -6.63
N ALA A 91 8.35 -15.22 -5.96
CA ALA A 91 8.72 -13.91 -6.52
C ALA A 91 10.23 -13.80 -6.75
N ARG A 92 11.04 -14.32 -5.83
CA ARG A 92 12.50 -14.37 -5.94
C ARG A 92 12.95 -15.20 -7.15
N THR A 93 12.43 -16.42 -7.28
CA THR A 93 12.73 -17.30 -8.42
C THR A 93 12.34 -16.64 -9.74
N HIS A 94 11.13 -16.07 -9.80
CA HIS A 94 10.67 -15.35 -10.98
C HIS A 94 11.57 -14.16 -11.34
N LEU A 95 12.01 -13.37 -10.35
CA LEU A 95 12.92 -12.24 -10.57
C LEU A 95 14.27 -12.70 -11.12
N GLY A 96 14.86 -13.76 -10.58
CA GLY A 96 16.14 -14.28 -11.07
C GLY A 96 16.03 -14.80 -12.50
N GLN A 97 14.96 -15.54 -12.82
CA GLN A 97 14.71 -16.05 -14.17
C GLN A 97 14.49 -14.93 -15.19
N ARG A 98 13.78 -13.86 -14.82
CA ARG A 98 13.65 -12.66 -15.69
C ARG A 98 14.99 -11.96 -15.95
N ASN A 99 15.98 -12.19 -15.10
CA ASN A 99 17.33 -11.64 -15.22
C ASN A 99 18.33 -12.67 -15.76
N ASN A 100 17.87 -13.71 -16.46
CA ASN A 100 18.69 -14.78 -17.04
C ASN A 100 19.56 -15.52 -16.01
N LYS A 101 19.07 -15.68 -14.78
CA LYS A 101 19.67 -16.53 -13.75
C LYS A 101 18.79 -17.76 -13.47
N THR A 102 19.30 -18.67 -12.64
CA THR A 102 18.57 -19.86 -12.17
C THR A 102 17.29 -19.49 -11.42
N GLY A 103 17.35 -18.49 -10.54
CA GLY A 103 16.19 -17.96 -9.82
C GLY A 103 16.41 -17.93 -8.31
N GLU A 104 16.69 -19.09 -7.73
CA GLU A 104 16.70 -19.34 -6.29
C GLU A 104 17.78 -18.54 -5.54
N GLU A 105 18.89 -18.24 -6.20
CA GLU A 105 20.04 -17.50 -5.68
C GLU A 105 19.84 -15.97 -5.66
N THR A 106 18.79 -15.49 -6.33
CA THR A 106 18.46 -14.07 -6.39
C THR A 106 17.92 -13.58 -5.05
N PHE A 107 18.03 -12.28 -4.76
CA PHE A 107 17.47 -11.67 -3.56
C PHE A 107 16.53 -10.53 -3.95
N LEU A 108 15.34 -10.49 -3.34
CA LEU A 108 14.48 -9.30 -3.38
C LEU A 108 15.15 -8.16 -2.61
N SER A 109 14.80 -6.91 -2.93
CA SER A 109 15.46 -5.73 -2.37
C SER A 109 15.45 -5.69 -0.83
N PHE A 110 14.32 -6.06 -0.21
CA PHE A 110 14.15 -6.08 1.25
C PHE A 110 14.75 -7.31 1.92
N GLU A 111 15.11 -8.36 1.18
CA GLU A 111 15.80 -9.54 1.75
C GLU A 111 17.25 -9.22 2.14
N LYS A 112 17.78 -8.09 1.63
CA LYS A 112 19.07 -7.54 2.03
C LYS A 112 19.01 -6.74 3.33
N PHE A 113 17.83 -6.57 3.93
CA PHE A 113 17.73 -5.86 5.20
C PHE A 113 18.42 -6.64 6.34
N PRO A 114 19.06 -5.93 7.28
CA PRO A 114 19.87 -6.57 8.32
C PRO A 114 19.03 -7.34 9.36
N PHE A 115 17.74 -7.05 9.46
CA PHE A 115 16.85 -7.63 10.48
C PHE A 115 15.62 -8.26 9.83
N THR A 116 15.24 -9.43 10.35
CA THR A 116 14.03 -10.16 9.95
C THR A 116 13.36 -10.69 11.21
N GLY A 117 12.04 -10.76 11.18
CA GLY A 117 11.22 -11.33 12.26
C GLY A 117 9.96 -11.97 11.70
N LEU A 118 9.35 -12.85 12.49
CA LEU A 118 8.07 -13.46 12.16
C LEU A 118 6.95 -12.75 12.93
N SER A 119 5.81 -12.56 12.27
CA SER A 119 4.62 -11.92 12.85
C SER A 119 3.46 -12.92 12.98
N LYS A 120 2.79 -12.94 14.13
CA LYS A 120 1.60 -13.77 14.39
C LYS A 120 0.33 -13.00 14.04
N THR A 121 -0.31 -13.36 12.93
CA THR A 121 -1.28 -12.48 12.25
C THR A 121 -2.74 -12.61 12.68
N TYR A 122 -3.13 -13.63 13.46
CA TYR A 122 -4.53 -13.89 13.85
C TYR A 122 -5.33 -12.62 14.28
N CYS A 123 -6.60 -12.49 13.87
CA CYS A 123 -7.53 -11.52 14.44
C CYS A 123 -7.98 -12.00 15.84
N VAL A 124 -8.58 -11.14 16.65
CA VAL A 124 -9.05 -11.57 17.99
C VAL A 124 -10.07 -12.71 17.92
N ASP A 125 -10.91 -12.73 16.89
CA ASP A 125 -11.99 -13.68 16.67
C ASP A 125 -11.72 -14.72 15.56
N ARG A 126 -10.59 -14.62 14.84
CA ARG A 126 -10.25 -15.50 13.70
C ARG A 126 -8.78 -15.90 13.67
N GLN A 127 -8.53 -17.17 13.35
CA GLN A 127 -7.17 -17.69 13.15
C GLN A 127 -6.51 -17.14 11.89
N VAL A 128 -7.24 -17.13 10.77
CA VAL A 128 -6.80 -16.53 9.50
C VAL A 128 -7.29 -15.10 9.48
N ALA A 129 -6.36 -14.16 9.45
CA ALA A 129 -6.70 -12.75 9.47
C ALA A 129 -7.09 -12.22 8.09
N ASP A 130 -7.96 -11.21 8.10
CA ASP A 130 -8.22 -10.37 6.94
C ASP A 130 -7.35 -9.10 6.98
N SER A 131 -7.35 -8.35 5.88
CA SER A 131 -6.58 -7.10 5.76
C SER A 131 -7.01 -6.01 6.77
N ALA A 132 -8.27 -6.01 7.25
CA ALA A 132 -8.79 -4.95 8.13
C ALA A 132 -8.32 -5.13 9.58
N CYS A 133 -8.48 -6.34 10.15
CA CYS A 133 -8.05 -6.57 11.52
C CYS A 133 -6.52 -6.46 11.63
N SER A 134 -5.80 -6.89 10.59
CA SER A 134 -4.35 -6.82 10.54
C SER A 134 -3.86 -5.39 10.39
N SER A 135 -4.53 -4.52 9.63
CA SER A 135 -4.17 -3.09 9.53
C SER A 135 -4.28 -2.37 10.86
N THR A 136 -5.31 -2.67 11.65
CA THR A 136 -5.41 -2.17 13.02
C THR A 136 -4.22 -2.61 13.89
N ALA A 137 -3.76 -3.84 13.72
CA ALA A 137 -2.62 -4.36 14.48
C ALA A 137 -1.29 -3.71 14.07
N TYR A 138 -0.93 -3.68 12.78
CA TYR A 138 0.38 -3.17 12.36
C TYR A 138 0.45 -1.63 12.27
N LEU A 139 -0.68 -0.92 12.18
CA LEU A 139 -0.71 0.55 12.18
C LEU A 139 -1.09 1.13 13.54
N GLY A 140 -1.94 0.45 14.31
CA GLY A 140 -2.46 0.94 15.59
C GLY A 140 -1.92 0.21 16.83
N GLY A 141 -1.19 -0.89 16.67
CA GLY A 141 -0.62 -1.66 17.79
C GLY A 141 -1.65 -2.46 18.59
N VAL A 142 -2.90 -2.57 18.12
CA VAL A 142 -4.01 -3.26 18.80
C VAL A 142 -4.64 -4.26 17.86
N LYS A 143 -4.85 -5.51 18.30
CA LYS A 143 -5.59 -6.50 17.51
C LYS A 143 -7.09 -6.20 17.52
N ALA A 144 -7.74 -6.41 16.38
CA ALA A 144 -9.17 -6.20 16.18
C ALA A 144 -9.87 -7.48 15.69
N ASN A 145 -11.19 -7.40 15.51
CA ASN A 145 -11.99 -8.46 14.93
C ASN A 145 -11.90 -8.43 13.39
N GLU A 146 -12.13 -9.58 12.75
CA GLU A 146 -12.22 -9.72 11.30
C GLU A 146 -13.18 -8.68 10.71
N GLY A 147 -12.75 -8.03 9.62
CA GLY A 147 -13.56 -7.06 8.89
C GLY A 147 -13.68 -5.68 9.54
N THR A 148 -13.15 -5.47 10.75
CA THR A 148 -13.10 -4.16 11.41
C THR A 148 -11.74 -3.48 11.22
N ALA A 149 -11.70 -2.15 11.09
CA ALA A 149 -10.45 -1.40 10.92
C ALA A 149 -10.40 -0.16 11.83
N GLY A 150 -9.26 0.06 12.48
CA GLY A 150 -9.03 1.21 13.36
C GLY A 150 -9.84 1.20 14.66
N VAL A 151 -10.50 0.09 14.99
CA VAL A 151 -11.30 -0.05 16.21
C VAL A 151 -10.85 -1.25 17.04
N THR A 152 -11.11 -1.24 18.34
CA THR A 152 -10.82 -2.38 19.21
C THR A 152 -11.76 -3.56 18.92
N ALA A 153 -11.38 -4.76 19.38
CA ALA A 153 -12.21 -5.96 19.30
C ALA A 153 -13.53 -5.90 20.11
N SER A 154 -13.79 -4.81 20.84
CA SER A 154 -15.11 -4.55 21.44
C SER A 154 -16.16 -4.20 20.38
N VAL A 155 -15.75 -3.74 19.20
CA VAL A 155 -16.65 -3.45 18.07
C VAL A 155 -16.90 -4.73 17.29
N LYS A 156 -18.18 -5.11 17.18
CA LYS A 156 -18.60 -6.25 16.36
C LYS A 156 -18.71 -5.82 14.89
N LEU A 157 -18.55 -6.78 13.98
CA LEU A 157 -18.74 -6.56 12.55
C LEU A 157 -20.11 -5.90 12.28
N SER A 158 -20.11 -4.82 11.51
CA SER A 158 -21.30 -4.02 11.15
C SER A 158 -22.08 -3.39 12.33
N ASP A 159 -21.44 -3.25 13.50
CA ASP A 159 -21.99 -2.47 14.63
C ASP A 159 -21.68 -0.98 14.48
N CYS A 160 -22.59 -0.29 13.79
CA CYS A 160 -22.49 1.13 13.51
C CYS A 160 -22.41 1.99 14.79
N VAL A 161 -23.21 1.67 15.80
CA VAL A 161 -23.23 2.46 17.05
C VAL A 161 -21.91 2.31 17.79
N ALA A 162 -21.38 1.09 17.87
CA ALA A 162 -20.13 0.83 18.58
C ALA A 162 -18.91 1.47 17.92
N MET A 163 -18.83 1.53 16.58
CA MET A 163 -17.69 2.18 15.90
C MET A 163 -17.65 3.70 16.10
N ASN A 164 -18.78 4.34 16.39
CA ASN A 164 -18.81 5.78 16.64
C ASN A 164 -18.32 6.16 18.05
N ASN A 165 -18.24 5.20 18.97
CA ASN A 165 -17.78 5.46 20.32
C ASN A 165 -16.24 5.65 20.34
N PRO A 166 -15.72 6.84 20.71
CA PRO A 166 -14.29 7.11 20.70
C PRO A 166 -13.47 6.22 21.63
N VAL A 167 -14.08 5.62 22.67
CA VAL A 167 -13.41 4.65 23.55
C VAL A 167 -12.94 3.41 22.77
N ASN A 168 -13.60 3.10 21.65
CA ASN A 168 -13.25 1.98 20.79
C ASN A 168 -12.23 2.36 19.69
N HIS A 169 -11.86 3.63 19.53
CA HIS A 169 -10.95 4.07 18.47
C HIS A 169 -9.50 3.74 18.81
N VAL A 170 -8.78 3.18 17.83
CA VAL A 170 -7.35 2.88 17.94
C VAL A 170 -6.56 3.94 17.19
N ASN A 171 -5.71 4.66 17.91
CA ASN A 171 -4.83 5.67 17.32
C ASN A 171 -3.75 5.00 16.45
N SER A 172 -3.74 5.34 15.16
CA SER A 172 -2.72 4.84 14.23
C SER A 172 -1.38 5.55 14.41
N VAL A 173 -0.30 4.94 13.92
CA VAL A 173 1.02 5.55 13.84
C VAL A 173 1.02 6.83 12.99
N ALA A 174 0.11 6.95 12.01
CA ALA A 174 -0.06 8.17 11.23
C ALA A 174 -0.64 9.29 12.11
N PHE A 175 -1.70 9.01 12.88
CA PHE A 175 -2.25 9.98 13.84
C PHE A 175 -1.20 10.41 14.88
N LEU A 176 -0.47 9.45 15.46
CA LEU A 176 0.60 9.76 16.43
C LEU A 176 1.72 10.60 15.79
N SER A 177 2.05 10.34 14.52
CA SER A 177 3.05 11.13 13.78
C SER A 177 2.56 12.56 13.51
N GLN A 178 1.27 12.75 13.20
CA GLN A 178 0.66 14.07 13.04
C GLN A 178 0.65 14.86 14.36
N LEU A 179 0.37 14.20 15.50
CA LEU A 179 0.49 14.83 16.83
C LEU A 179 1.92 15.29 17.12
N ALA A 180 2.91 14.58 16.60
CA ALA A 180 4.33 14.96 16.67
C ALA A 180 4.76 15.97 15.59
N GLY A 181 3.82 16.55 14.83
CA GLY A 181 4.10 17.56 13.79
C GLY A 181 4.78 17.01 12.53
N LYS A 182 4.74 15.70 12.29
CA LYS A 182 5.30 15.07 11.08
C LYS A 182 4.28 15.06 9.95
N ARG A 183 4.75 15.15 8.70
CA ARG A 183 3.91 14.89 7.54
C ARG A 183 3.64 13.39 7.42
N THR A 184 2.45 13.08 6.92
CA THR A 184 1.98 11.70 6.80
C THR A 184 1.36 11.45 5.44
N GLY A 185 1.41 10.21 4.97
CA GLY A 185 0.84 9.86 3.68
C GLY A 185 0.64 8.37 3.49
N ILE A 186 -0.26 8.07 2.57
CA ILE A 186 -0.61 6.73 2.13
C ILE A 186 -0.43 6.63 0.61
N VAL A 187 0.15 5.52 0.19
CA VAL A 187 0.37 5.15 -1.22
C VAL A 187 -0.07 3.70 -1.37
N THR A 188 -0.90 3.41 -2.35
CA THR A 188 -1.39 2.04 -2.53
C THR A 188 -1.74 1.78 -3.98
N THR A 189 -1.63 0.52 -4.39
CA THR A 189 -2.21 0.06 -5.67
C THR A 189 -3.69 -0.32 -5.56
N THR A 190 -4.24 -0.35 -4.34
CA THR A 190 -5.66 -0.56 -4.09
C THR A 190 -6.45 0.74 -4.17
N ARG A 191 -7.72 0.69 -3.79
CA ARG A 191 -8.46 1.89 -3.40
C ARG A 191 -7.85 2.47 -2.13
N VAL A 192 -7.79 3.80 -2.02
CA VAL A 192 -7.33 4.48 -0.78
C VAL A 192 -8.28 4.25 0.40
N THR A 193 -9.52 3.83 0.11
CA THR A 193 -10.56 3.41 1.06
C THR A 193 -10.51 1.93 1.42
N HIS A 194 -9.62 1.14 0.79
CA HIS A 194 -9.46 -0.27 1.10
C HIS A 194 -8.98 -0.48 2.56
N ALA A 195 -9.19 -1.68 3.10
CA ALA A 195 -8.91 -2.03 4.50
C ALA A 195 -7.48 -1.72 4.99
N SER A 196 -6.49 -1.97 4.14
CA SER A 196 -5.08 -1.79 4.48
C SER A 196 -4.71 -0.31 4.64
N PRO A 197 -4.99 0.59 3.66
CA PRO A 197 -4.75 2.02 3.87
C PRO A 197 -5.70 2.64 4.89
N SER A 198 -6.96 2.17 5.00
CA SER A 198 -7.93 2.74 5.92
C SER A 198 -7.56 2.56 7.39
N GLY A 199 -6.83 1.51 7.76
CA GLY A 199 -6.28 1.37 9.12
C GLY A 199 -5.34 2.50 9.56
N ALA A 200 -4.85 3.32 8.62
CA ALA A 200 -4.04 4.49 8.94
C ALA A 200 -4.89 5.69 9.40
N TYR A 201 -6.16 5.80 9.04
CA TYR A 201 -6.95 7.02 9.24
C TYR A 201 -8.40 6.82 9.66
N ALA A 202 -9.01 5.68 9.34
CA ALA A 202 -10.43 5.41 9.55
C ALA A 202 -10.66 4.53 10.79
N HIS A 203 -11.84 4.66 11.37
CA HIS A 203 -12.41 3.81 12.40
C HIS A 203 -13.73 3.26 11.85
N THR A 204 -13.80 1.98 11.51
CA THR A 204 -14.99 1.36 10.92
C THR A 204 -15.27 -0.03 11.48
N ALA A 205 -16.55 -0.31 11.74
CA ALA A 205 -17.05 -1.65 12.09
C ALA A 205 -17.12 -2.59 10.88
N ASN A 206 -16.97 -2.09 9.65
CA ASN A 206 -16.97 -2.92 8.46
C ASN A 206 -16.11 -2.29 7.36
N ARG A 207 -15.11 -3.05 6.91
CA ARG A 207 -14.17 -2.68 5.84
C ARG A 207 -14.83 -2.42 4.49
N TYR A 208 -16.05 -2.92 4.27
CA TYR A 208 -16.79 -2.72 3.03
C TYR A 208 -17.55 -1.39 2.99
N TRP A 209 -17.68 -0.67 4.11
CA TRP A 209 -18.30 0.64 4.19
C TRP A 209 -17.39 1.75 3.61
N GLU A 210 -16.94 1.55 2.37
CA GLU A 210 -16.01 2.44 1.67
C GLU A 210 -16.69 3.75 1.23
N SER A 211 -17.98 3.69 0.92
CA SER A 211 -18.89 4.80 0.63
C SER A 211 -20.24 4.63 1.33
N ASP A 212 -21.04 5.68 1.38
CA ASP A 212 -22.42 5.68 1.88
C ASP A 212 -23.29 4.61 1.20
N ALA A 213 -23.12 4.43 -0.11
CA ALA A 213 -23.85 3.41 -0.86
C ALA A 213 -23.56 1.98 -0.38
N ASP A 214 -22.36 1.70 0.15
CA ASP A 214 -22.03 0.38 0.69
C ASP A 214 -22.71 0.13 2.05
N ILE A 215 -22.91 1.20 2.83
CA ILE A 215 -23.64 1.16 4.11
C ILE A 215 -25.13 0.91 3.84
N ASP A 216 -25.70 1.64 2.87
CA ASP A 216 -27.09 1.46 2.43
C ASP A 216 -27.36 0.03 1.97
N LEU A 217 -26.43 -0.57 1.21
CA LEU A 217 -26.56 -1.95 0.70
C LEU A 217 -26.64 -3.00 1.81
N GLU A 218 -26.09 -2.73 2.99
CA GLU A 218 -26.21 -3.60 4.18
C GLU A 218 -27.43 -3.27 5.06
N GLY A 219 -28.32 -2.37 4.61
CA GLY A 219 -29.51 -1.96 5.36
C GLY A 219 -29.18 -1.15 6.61
N LYS A 220 -28.04 -0.46 6.62
CA LYS A 220 -27.62 0.47 7.69
C LYS A 220 -27.86 1.90 7.24
N ASP A 221 -27.94 2.83 8.19
CA ASP A 221 -28.14 4.26 7.90
C ASP A 221 -26.77 4.97 7.75
N PRO A 222 -26.40 5.45 6.54
CA PRO A 222 -25.14 6.19 6.33
C PRO A 222 -25.07 7.51 7.10
N LYS A 223 -26.20 8.00 7.62
CA LYS A 223 -26.21 9.18 8.51
C LYS A 223 -25.77 8.82 9.93
N GLN A 224 -25.91 7.56 10.33
CA GLN A 224 -25.44 7.09 11.63
C GLN A 224 -23.96 6.70 11.58
N CYS A 225 -23.46 6.19 10.46
CA CYS A 225 -22.05 5.82 10.33
C CYS A 225 -21.37 6.48 9.15
N MET A 226 -20.30 7.21 9.45
CA MET A 226 -19.48 7.84 8.42
C MET A 226 -18.70 6.77 7.65
N ASP A 227 -18.89 6.72 6.33
CA ASP A 227 -18.13 5.84 5.44
C ASP A 227 -16.64 6.20 5.38
N ILE A 228 -15.81 5.24 4.95
CA ILE A 228 -14.35 5.40 4.95
C ILE A 228 -13.91 6.58 4.05
N ALA A 229 -14.56 6.81 2.89
CA ALA A 229 -14.22 7.94 2.04
C ALA A 229 -14.52 9.28 2.72
N GLN A 230 -15.64 9.41 3.44
CA GLN A 230 -15.91 10.58 4.27
C GLN A 230 -14.87 10.73 5.38
N GLN A 231 -14.47 9.65 6.06
CA GLN A 231 -13.43 9.70 7.10
C GLN A 231 -12.06 10.08 6.54
N LEU A 232 -11.77 9.78 5.27
CA LEU A 232 -10.54 10.23 4.61
C LEU A 232 -10.52 11.77 4.48
N ILE A 233 -11.65 12.39 4.15
CA ILE A 233 -11.73 13.83 3.90
C ILE A 233 -11.97 14.65 5.18
N TYR A 234 -12.82 14.14 6.08
CA TYR A 234 -13.29 14.87 7.28
C TYR A 234 -12.79 14.29 8.59
N GLY A 235 -12.22 13.08 8.58
CA GLY A 235 -11.70 12.45 9.78
C GLY A 235 -10.45 13.15 10.28
N LYS A 236 -10.25 13.16 11.60
CA LYS A 236 -9.14 13.86 12.29
C LYS A 236 -7.76 13.55 11.69
N THR A 237 -7.55 12.29 11.31
CA THR A 237 -6.30 11.81 10.72
C THR A 237 -6.29 11.97 9.20
N GLY A 238 -7.39 11.59 8.54
CA GLY A 238 -7.50 11.61 7.07
C GLY A 238 -7.29 13.00 6.48
N GLN A 239 -7.97 14.01 7.04
CA GLN A 239 -7.91 15.39 6.57
C GLN A 239 -6.51 16.03 6.68
N LYS A 240 -5.58 15.41 7.41
CA LYS A 240 -4.21 15.89 7.65
C LYS A 240 -3.14 15.06 6.93
N LEU A 241 -3.55 14.06 6.13
CA LEU A 241 -2.62 13.35 5.28
C LEU A 241 -2.11 14.30 4.20
N ASN A 242 -0.80 14.43 4.07
CA ASN A 242 -0.15 15.29 3.09
C ASN A 242 -0.02 14.62 1.71
N VAL A 243 -0.03 13.28 1.67
CA VAL A 243 0.03 12.51 0.44
C VAL A 243 -1.01 11.41 0.49
N ILE A 244 -1.89 11.38 -0.49
CA ILE A 244 -2.83 10.28 -0.71
C ILE A 244 -2.69 9.85 -2.17
N PHE A 245 -2.21 8.63 -2.40
CA PHE A 245 -2.00 8.11 -3.73
C PHE A 245 -2.61 6.71 -3.85
N GLY A 246 -3.48 6.51 -4.83
CA GLY A 246 -4.07 5.21 -5.13
C GLY A 246 -5.32 5.33 -6.00
N GLY A 247 -6.08 4.24 -6.06
CA GLY A 247 -7.35 4.18 -6.80
C GLY A 247 -8.57 4.47 -5.95
N GLY A 248 -9.76 4.13 -6.47
CA GLY A 248 -11.03 4.19 -5.74
C GLY A 248 -11.82 5.49 -5.91
N ARG A 249 -11.50 6.29 -6.93
CA ARG A 249 -12.16 7.58 -7.22
C ARG A 249 -13.69 7.50 -7.18
N TYR A 250 -14.27 6.44 -7.75
CA TYR A 250 -15.72 6.22 -7.78
C TYR A 250 -16.40 6.14 -6.40
N LYS A 251 -15.67 5.79 -5.32
CA LYS A 251 -16.18 5.80 -3.94
C LYS A 251 -16.41 7.21 -3.38
N SER A 252 -15.80 8.21 -4.02
CA SER A 252 -15.84 9.62 -3.63
C SER A 252 -16.76 10.48 -4.51
N LEU A 253 -17.38 9.88 -5.53
CA LEU A 253 -18.18 10.58 -6.53
C LEU A 253 -19.66 10.16 -6.47
N PRO A 254 -20.61 11.08 -6.69
CA PRO A 254 -22.03 10.76 -6.77
C PRO A 254 -22.38 10.12 -8.11
N LYS A 255 -23.51 9.40 -8.16
CA LYS A 255 -23.96 8.60 -9.33
C LYS A 255 -24.11 9.38 -10.64
N ASP A 256 -24.39 10.68 -10.55
CA ASP A 256 -24.56 11.59 -11.68
C ASP A 256 -23.23 12.14 -12.23
N VAL A 257 -22.11 11.84 -11.57
CA VAL A 257 -20.78 12.26 -12.01
C VAL A 257 -20.02 11.07 -12.58
N ILE A 258 -19.53 11.23 -13.80
CA ILE A 258 -18.63 10.29 -14.49
C ILE A 258 -17.22 10.83 -14.38
N ASP A 259 -16.25 9.96 -14.07
CA ASP A 259 -14.85 10.34 -13.99
C ASP A 259 -14.15 10.38 -15.36
N GLU A 260 -12.89 10.82 -15.37
CA GLU A 260 -12.05 10.97 -16.58
C GLU A 260 -11.83 9.64 -17.32
N ASP A 261 -12.00 8.51 -16.63
CA ASP A 261 -11.86 7.16 -17.16
C ASP A 261 -13.20 6.52 -17.53
N ASN A 262 -14.24 7.36 -17.64
CA ASN A 262 -15.60 6.98 -18.02
C ASN A 262 -16.29 6.02 -17.03
N ASN A 263 -15.93 6.08 -15.73
CA ASN A 263 -16.58 5.32 -14.67
C ASN A 263 -17.55 6.22 -13.88
N PRO A 264 -18.80 5.79 -13.65
CA PRO A 264 -19.73 6.53 -12.81
C PRO A 264 -19.33 6.43 -11.34
N GLY A 265 -19.58 7.51 -10.59
CA GLY A 265 -19.58 7.47 -9.14
C GLY A 265 -20.66 6.55 -8.58
N ILE A 266 -20.56 6.19 -7.30
CA ILE A 266 -21.53 5.28 -6.68
C ILE A 266 -22.29 5.88 -5.49
N ARG A 267 -21.88 7.06 -4.99
CA ARG A 267 -22.49 7.64 -3.79
C ARG A 267 -23.97 7.96 -4.01
N ASN A 268 -24.79 7.68 -2.99
CA ASN A 268 -26.23 7.92 -2.96
C ASN A 268 -26.60 9.28 -2.34
N ASP A 269 -25.67 9.90 -1.64
CA ASP A 269 -25.86 11.17 -0.93
C ASP A 269 -25.64 12.43 -1.78
N SER A 270 -25.44 12.28 -3.09
CA SER A 270 -25.14 13.36 -4.04
C SER A 270 -23.87 14.17 -3.73
N ARG A 271 -22.98 13.66 -2.87
CA ARG A 271 -21.76 14.38 -2.47
C ARG A 271 -20.59 14.06 -3.38
N ASN A 272 -19.82 15.09 -3.71
CA ASN A 272 -18.55 14.95 -4.42
C ASN A 272 -17.41 15.25 -3.45
N LEU A 273 -16.91 14.20 -2.79
CA LEU A 273 -15.91 14.34 -1.74
C LEU A 273 -14.56 14.88 -2.26
N ILE A 274 -14.27 14.71 -3.55
CA ILE A 274 -13.06 15.26 -4.17
C ILE A 274 -13.16 16.78 -4.26
N LYS A 275 -14.32 17.31 -4.70
CA LYS A 275 -14.58 18.76 -4.71
C LYS A 275 -14.60 19.33 -3.30
N GLU A 276 -15.23 18.63 -2.36
CA GLU A 276 -15.27 19.03 -0.96
C GLU A 276 -13.86 19.11 -0.35
N TRP A 277 -13.02 18.11 -0.60
CA TRP A 277 -11.62 18.13 -0.17
C TRP A 277 -10.84 19.30 -0.78
N LYS A 278 -10.94 19.53 -2.10
CA LYS A 278 -10.30 20.68 -2.76
C LYS A 278 -10.72 22.00 -2.10
N PHE A 279 -12.02 22.15 -1.80
CA PHE A 279 -12.53 23.33 -1.13
C PHE A 279 -11.94 23.53 0.28
N LEU A 280 -11.83 22.46 1.07
CA LEU A 280 -11.23 22.51 2.41
C LEU A 280 -9.76 22.93 2.36
N GLU A 281 -8.98 22.42 1.41
CA GLU A 281 -7.57 22.81 1.24
C GLU A 281 -7.42 24.26 0.74
N MET A 282 -8.29 24.70 -0.18
CA MET A 282 -8.28 26.10 -0.64
C MET A 282 -8.61 27.08 0.49
N SER A 283 -9.46 26.70 1.43
CA SER A 283 -9.76 27.51 2.62
C SER A 283 -8.61 27.56 3.65
N ASN A 284 -7.61 26.69 3.50
CA ASN A 284 -6.39 26.66 4.34
C ASN A 284 -5.21 27.45 3.74
N ASP A 285 -5.47 28.34 2.77
CA ASP A 285 -4.54 29.38 2.31
C ASP A 285 -3.21 28.85 1.73
N SER A 286 -3.27 27.82 0.87
CA SER A 286 -2.23 27.52 -0.15
C SER A 286 -2.52 26.26 -0.99
N PHE A 287 -3.19 26.41 -2.14
CA PHE A 287 -3.29 25.31 -3.12
C PHE A 287 -2.92 25.74 -4.54
N ASN A 288 -2.04 24.95 -5.18
CA ASN A 288 -1.85 24.90 -6.62
C ASN A 288 -2.41 23.57 -7.12
N ASP A 289 -3.42 23.65 -7.99
CA ASP A 289 -4.01 22.49 -8.66
C ASP A 289 -3.04 21.92 -9.69
N VAL A 290 -2.83 20.60 -9.65
CA VAL A 290 -2.26 19.88 -10.79
C VAL A 290 -3.19 18.72 -11.12
N THR A 291 -4.38 19.07 -11.60
CA THR A 291 -5.24 18.17 -12.39
C THR A 291 -5.28 18.56 -13.86
N ASN A 292 -4.32 19.35 -14.37
CA ASN A 292 -4.23 19.71 -15.79
C ASN A 292 -2.78 19.70 -16.27
N HIS A 293 -2.37 18.61 -16.91
CA HIS A 293 -1.47 18.71 -18.05
C HIS A 293 -1.97 17.75 -19.12
N ASP A 294 -2.17 18.29 -20.31
CA ASP A 294 -2.74 17.62 -21.47
C ASP A 294 -2.14 16.22 -21.69
N ASP A 295 -2.97 15.18 -21.61
CA ASP A 295 -2.66 13.78 -21.96
C ASP A 295 -2.45 13.57 -23.48
N LYS A 296 -2.24 14.64 -24.24
CA LYS A 296 -1.94 14.58 -25.67
C LYS A 296 -0.43 14.50 -25.87
N ASP A 297 0.12 13.30 -25.68
CA ASP A 297 1.26 12.75 -26.46
C ASP A 297 1.90 11.53 -25.75
N TYR A 298 1.10 10.51 -25.41
CA TYR A 298 1.66 9.25 -24.92
C TYR A 298 1.26 8.09 -25.83
N ASN A 299 1.88 8.04 -27.01
CA ASN A 299 1.88 6.85 -27.85
C ASN A 299 2.74 5.76 -27.20
N LEU A 300 2.18 4.55 -27.09
CA LEU A 300 2.84 3.36 -26.53
C LEU A 300 4.05 2.84 -27.35
N SER A 301 4.42 3.51 -28.44
CA SER A 301 5.53 3.11 -29.32
C SER A 301 6.92 3.53 -28.81
N ASP A 302 7.01 4.45 -27.85
CA ASP A 302 8.30 5.07 -27.50
C ASP A 302 9.01 4.40 -26.30
N ILE A 303 8.52 3.22 -25.88
CA ILE A 303 9.03 2.47 -24.73
C ILE A 303 10.37 1.76 -25.05
N GLU A 304 10.78 1.65 -26.32
CA GLU A 304 11.97 0.87 -26.69
C GLU A 304 13.31 1.63 -26.61
N ASN A 305 13.34 2.95 -26.46
CA ASN A 305 14.59 3.72 -26.57
C ASN A 305 14.93 4.59 -25.36
N GLY A 306 14.89 4.05 -24.14
CA GLY A 306 15.78 4.41 -23.00
C GLY A 306 15.94 5.88 -22.56
N ALA A 307 15.23 6.84 -23.12
CA ALA A 307 15.52 8.27 -23.01
C ALA A 307 14.26 9.09 -22.67
N ASP A 308 13.53 8.72 -21.61
CA ASP A 308 12.48 9.58 -21.05
C ASP A 308 12.21 9.35 -19.55
N ILE A 309 13.18 8.78 -18.82
CA ILE A 309 13.04 8.60 -17.36
C ILE A 309 13.42 9.90 -16.62
N GLN A 310 14.38 10.67 -17.13
CA GLN A 310 14.81 11.93 -16.50
C GLN A 310 13.76 13.04 -16.59
N THR A 311 13.09 13.21 -17.73
CA THR A 311 12.06 14.24 -17.93
C THR A 311 10.84 13.97 -17.05
N LYS A 312 10.42 12.69 -16.94
CA LYS A 312 9.35 12.23 -16.04
C LYS A 312 9.69 12.42 -14.55
N LEU A 313 10.95 12.21 -14.15
CA LEU A 313 11.45 12.49 -12.79
C LEU A 313 11.46 13.99 -12.46
N ILE A 314 11.74 14.86 -13.42
CA ILE A 314 11.77 16.32 -13.23
C ILE A 314 10.35 16.88 -13.05
N HIS A 315 9.37 16.35 -13.79
CA HIS A 315 7.98 16.82 -13.70
C HIS A 315 7.28 16.36 -12.40
N LEU A 316 7.51 15.12 -11.94
CA LEU A 316 7.03 14.64 -10.64
C LEU A 316 7.68 15.39 -9.44
N LYS A 317 8.95 15.79 -9.56
CA LYS A 317 9.62 16.63 -8.56
C LYS A 317 8.96 18.00 -8.41
N GLN A 318 8.48 18.60 -9.49
CA GLN A 318 7.81 19.90 -9.46
C GLN A 318 6.43 19.84 -8.81
N LEU A 319 5.71 18.73 -9.01
CA LEU A 319 4.42 18.42 -8.37
C LEU A 319 4.53 18.23 -6.85
N ILE A 320 5.62 17.62 -6.37
CA ILE A 320 5.79 17.20 -4.97
C ILE A 320 6.52 18.25 -4.13
N TRP A 321 7.30 19.13 -4.76
CA TRP A 321 8.15 20.10 -4.07
C TRP A 321 7.80 21.55 -4.41
N ASN A 322 6.52 21.90 -4.41
CA ASN A 322 6.15 23.27 -4.17
C ASN A 322 6.24 23.53 -2.66
N LYS A 323 7.20 24.36 -2.23
CA LYS A 323 7.48 24.67 -0.81
C LYS A 323 6.25 25.21 -0.04
N ASN A 324 5.19 25.56 -0.76
CA ASN A 324 3.93 26.07 -0.23
C ASN A 324 2.76 25.07 -0.31
N ALA A 325 2.92 23.82 -0.79
CA ALA A 325 1.80 22.87 -0.89
C ALA A 325 1.57 22.09 0.44
N THR A 326 0.34 22.13 0.94
CA THR A 326 -0.09 21.48 2.19
C THR A 326 -0.43 20.00 2.00
N THR A 327 -1.09 19.62 0.89
CA THR A 327 -1.49 18.24 0.59
C THR A 327 -1.54 17.98 -0.93
N ASN A 328 -0.97 16.86 -1.40
CA ASN A 328 -1.10 16.37 -2.77
C ASN A 328 -1.89 15.05 -2.76
N ILE A 329 -3.13 15.06 -3.28
CA ILE A 329 -3.84 13.83 -3.62
C ILE A 329 -3.69 13.59 -5.12
N VAL A 330 -3.11 12.45 -5.48
CA VAL A 330 -3.05 12.00 -6.87
C VAL A 330 -3.91 10.75 -6.97
N TRP A 331 -5.09 10.90 -7.58
CA TRP A 331 -5.99 9.80 -7.88
C TRP A 331 -5.55 9.18 -9.21
N THR A 332 -4.94 7.99 -9.17
CA THR A 332 -4.63 7.26 -10.41
C THR A 332 -5.60 6.11 -10.60
N THR A 333 -6.15 6.00 -11.81
CA THR A 333 -7.03 4.91 -12.23
C THR A 333 -6.29 3.73 -12.83
N ASN A 334 -5.12 3.96 -13.42
CA ASN A 334 -4.28 2.90 -13.99
C ASN A 334 -3.19 2.43 -13.03
N ARG A 335 -2.83 1.13 -13.11
CA ARG A 335 -1.65 0.56 -12.44
C ARG A 335 -0.39 1.28 -12.93
N GLN A 336 -0.02 2.38 -12.28
CA GLN A 336 1.30 2.96 -12.47
C GLN A 336 2.33 2.11 -11.71
N ASN A 337 3.52 1.95 -12.29
CA ASN A 337 4.61 1.21 -11.67
C ASN A 337 4.96 1.84 -10.32
N LEU A 338 5.03 1.04 -9.25
CA LEU A 338 5.35 1.50 -7.89
C LEU A 338 6.71 2.20 -7.79
N LEU A 339 7.65 1.89 -8.67
CA LEU A 339 8.93 2.59 -8.75
C LEU A 339 8.75 4.07 -9.10
N PHE A 340 7.80 4.42 -9.97
CA PHE A 340 7.43 5.81 -10.26
C PHE A 340 6.77 6.50 -9.06
N GLN A 341 6.06 5.74 -8.21
CA GLN A 341 5.37 6.27 -7.03
C GLN A 341 6.31 6.42 -5.81
N GLY A 342 7.34 5.59 -5.70
CA GLY A 342 8.34 5.62 -4.62
C GLY A 342 9.60 6.45 -4.93
N GLN A 343 9.86 6.81 -6.19
CA GLN A 343 11.04 7.60 -6.62
C GLN A 343 10.91 9.12 -6.39
N THR A 344 10.07 9.57 -5.47
CA THR A 344 9.83 10.99 -5.14
C THR A 344 10.95 11.64 -4.30
N ARG A 345 12.19 11.13 -4.53
CA ARG A 345 13.55 11.46 -4.04
C ARG A 345 13.73 11.62 -2.52
N LEU A 346 14.31 10.56 -1.95
CA LEU A 346 14.97 10.44 -0.65
C LEU A 346 16.38 11.08 -0.62
N GLU A 347 16.63 12.17 -1.34
CA GLU A 347 17.93 12.87 -1.28
C GLU A 347 17.73 14.33 -0.85
N GLU A 348 18.34 14.62 0.31
CA GLU A 348 18.50 15.87 1.07
C GLU A 348 17.38 16.31 2.05
#